data_AF-A0A1R2C7A5-F1
#
_entry.id   AF-A0A1R2C7A5-F1
#
_cell.length_a   1.000
_cell.length_b   1.000
_cell.length_c   1.000
_cell.angle_alpha   90.00
_cell.angle_beta   90.00
_cell.angle_gamma   90.00
#
_symmetry.space_group_name_H-M   'P 1'
#
loop_
_entity.id
_entity.type
_entity.pdbx_description
1 polymer ?
#
loop_
_entity_poly.entity_id
_entity_poly.type
_entity_poly.pdbx_seq_one_letter_code
_entity_poly.pdbx_strand_id
1 'polypeptide(L)'
;MSVLSLISLLIHPSLSFDDDLELDFPEEEVEEPLLQNLSVQEPLLQKPNFYMEITMLCLICLYISNVYIGKQKNERLATGWLYLLKPLFQENFSMTGVAEKEGDGEMLKEANHVFKYYASGRYNMGYILGTLELLKRQDLFNTLFISPFSKEQDKVSYEIPIKQENPNPIAFMLCRTNQVKNIRANHNDIKTLTSAIDVGLPSGYTLLAESSEAAEFLFNTNVIRLIESLSNSIEMVYVTDQVNLIQSYPITLVSSFVYPKDGKDVDFVATQAQLVITLADLTSKLALSGKVKAAAEKERATMNKEKVKEINQQREEERLQKKYDQKKKEEEKMQGLSKEKKRKLEEKEYKKELKKKGLKFKMVKG
;
A
#
# COMPACT_ATOMS: atom_id res chain seq x y z
N MET A 1 22.94 17.05 35.31
CA MET A 1 21.73 17.67 35.88
C MET A 1 21.12 16.64 36.82
N SER A 2 21.45 16.72 38.11
CA SER A 2 20.63 17.36 39.19
C SER A 2 19.50 16.41 39.62
N VAL A 3 19.24 16.07 40.89
CA VAL A 3 19.52 16.69 42.21
C VAL A 3 19.37 15.52 43.22
N LEU A 4 20.33 15.19 44.09
CA LEU A 4 20.39 15.58 45.51
C LEU A 4 19.02 15.57 46.21
N SER A 5 18.84 14.89 47.35
CA SER A 5 19.01 15.46 48.70
C SER A 5 18.13 14.60 49.65
N LEU A 6 18.36 14.31 50.93
CA LEU A 6 18.95 15.02 52.07
C LEU A 6 19.47 13.94 53.07
N ILE A 7 20.70 14.02 53.61
CA ILE A 7 21.06 14.66 54.91
C ILE A 7 20.42 13.88 56.09
N SER A 8 21.15 13.18 56.97
CA SER A 8 22.01 13.65 58.08
C SER A 8 22.23 12.42 58.99
N LEU A 9 23.15 12.26 59.94
CA LEU A 9 24.22 13.03 60.57
C LEU A 9 24.91 11.99 61.48
N LEU A 10 26.22 11.81 61.38
CA LEU A 10 27.21 12.11 62.44
C LEU A 10 27.24 11.22 63.72
N ILE A 11 28.46 10.70 63.96
CA ILE A 11 29.20 10.65 65.24
C ILE A 11 29.14 9.34 66.06
N HIS A 12 30.27 8.61 65.96
CA HIS A 12 30.97 7.76 66.96
C HIS A 12 30.82 8.21 68.44
N PRO A 13 31.13 7.44 69.52
CA PRO A 13 32.24 6.49 69.58
C PRO A 13 32.06 5.26 70.52
N SER A 14 33.07 4.37 70.47
CA SER A 14 33.62 3.49 71.52
C SER A 14 32.85 3.25 72.84
N LEU A 15 32.76 1.99 73.27
CA LEU A 15 33.32 1.56 74.56
C LEU A 15 33.44 0.02 74.65
N SER A 16 34.62 -0.43 75.05
CA SER A 16 35.03 -1.78 75.42
C SER A 16 34.76 -2.08 76.90
N PHE A 17 34.64 -3.36 77.27
CA PHE A 17 34.95 -4.07 78.54
C PHE A 17 33.95 -5.23 78.67
N ASP A 18 34.35 -6.49 78.46
CA ASP A 18 35.08 -7.41 79.35
C ASP A 18 34.21 -7.98 80.48
N ASP A 19 34.11 -9.31 80.41
CA ASP A 19 34.14 -10.30 81.48
C ASP A 19 33.14 -10.25 82.64
N ASP A 20 32.48 -11.40 82.81
CA ASP A 20 32.35 -12.18 84.05
C ASP A 20 30.93 -12.52 84.56
N LEU A 21 30.73 -13.84 84.61
CA LEU A 21 30.19 -14.63 85.74
C LEU A 21 28.67 -14.70 86.00
N GLU A 22 28.18 -15.91 85.69
CA GLU A 22 27.18 -16.78 86.34
C GLU A 22 26.40 -16.24 87.56
N LEU A 23 25.07 -16.45 87.57
CA LEU A 23 24.41 -17.38 88.51
C LEU A 23 22.87 -17.37 88.37
N ASP A 24 22.33 -18.58 88.26
CA ASP A 24 20.91 -18.95 88.26
C ASP A 24 20.14 -18.48 89.51
N PHE A 25 18.90 -18.04 89.30
CA PHE A 25 17.81 -18.12 90.28
C PHE A 25 16.54 -18.66 89.61
N PRO A 26 15.89 -19.71 90.17
CA PRO A 26 14.83 -20.46 89.51
C PRO A 26 13.40 -19.93 89.80
N GLU A 27 12.56 -20.18 88.79
CA GLU A 27 11.13 -20.57 88.79
C GLU A 27 10.07 -19.67 89.46
N GLU A 28 9.14 -19.14 88.65
CA GLU A 28 7.70 -19.46 88.77
C GLU A 28 6.90 -19.00 87.53
N GLU A 29 5.96 -19.85 87.11
CA GLU A 29 5.17 -19.80 85.88
C GLU A 29 4.23 -18.59 85.78
N VAL A 30 4.27 -17.87 84.65
CA VAL A 30 3.24 -16.91 84.25
C VAL A 30 2.54 -17.48 83.02
N GLU A 31 1.27 -17.86 83.18
CA GLU A 31 0.39 -18.32 82.11
C GLU A 31 0.37 -17.31 80.94
N GLU A 32 0.75 -17.77 79.74
CA GLU A 32 0.69 -16.99 78.51
C GLU A 32 -0.77 -16.72 78.08
N PRO A 33 -1.21 -15.46 77.95
CA PRO A 33 -2.36 -15.16 77.13
C PRO A 33 -1.93 -15.25 75.65
N LEU A 34 -2.43 -16.28 74.98
CA LEU A 34 -2.40 -16.56 73.53
C LEU A 34 -2.12 -15.29 72.69
N LEU A 35 -0.87 -15.16 72.22
CA LEU A 35 -0.54 -14.27 71.10
C LEU A 35 -1.31 -14.74 69.88
N GLN A 36 -2.51 -14.19 69.75
CA GLN A 36 -3.42 -14.33 68.64
C GLN A 36 -2.70 -13.86 67.37
N ASN A 37 -2.13 -14.83 66.64
CA ASN A 37 -1.96 -14.84 65.19
C ASN A 37 -1.72 -13.47 64.54
N LEU A 38 -0.67 -12.76 64.92
CA LEU A 38 0.00 -11.86 63.99
C LEU A 38 1.10 -12.69 63.34
N SER A 39 0.70 -13.62 62.48
CA SER A 39 1.62 -14.13 61.48
C SER A 39 2.11 -12.91 60.72
N VAL A 40 3.34 -12.48 61.00
CA VAL A 40 4.09 -11.69 60.05
C VAL A 40 4.09 -12.54 58.78
N GLN A 41 3.22 -12.20 57.83
CA GLN A 41 3.31 -12.77 56.50
C GLN A 41 4.66 -12.28 55.99
N GLU A 42 5.68 -13.13 56.13
CA GLU A 42 6.88 -13.02 55.31
C GLU A 42 6.38 -12.75 53.89
N PRO A 43 6.84 -11.69 53.21
CA PRO A 43 6.44 -11.45 51.83
C PRO A 43 6.79 -12.73 51.09
N LEU A 44 5.77 -13.49 50.68
CA LEU A 44 5.93 -14.76 49.98
C LEU A 44 6.95 -14.48 48.89
N LEU A 45 8.16 -15.03 49.04
CA LEU A 45 9.20 -14.93 48.04
C LEU A 45 8.60 -15.60 46.81
N GLN A 46 7.99 -14.79 45.92
CA GLN A 46 7.34 -15.28 44.72
C GLN A 46 8.44 -16.03 43.98
N LYS A 47 8.34 -17.37 43.96
CA LYS A 47 9.31 -18.17 43.23
C LYS A 47 9.31 -17.62 41.80
N PRO A 48 10.43 -17.09 41.30
CA PRO A 48 10.46 -16.59 39.94
C PRO A 48 9.99 -17.70 39.01
N ASN A 49 8.91 -17.44 38.27
CA ASN A 49 8.36 -18.40 37.33
C ASN A 49 9.26 -18.45 36.09
N PHE A 50 10.43 -19.06 36.26
CA PHE A 50 11.43 -19.22 35.19
C PHE A 50 10.84 -19.94 33.97
N TYR A 51 9.84 -20.79 34.15
CA TYR A 51 9.12 -21.43 33.04
C TYR A 51 8.44 -20.42 32.10
N MET A 52 7.79 -19.38 32.65
CA MET A 52 7.16 -18.34 31.84
C MET A 52 8.20 -17.46 31.15
N GLU A 53 9.28 -17.13 31.86
CA GLU A 53 10.39 -16.34 31.31
C GLU A 53 11.12 -17.08 30.18
N ILE A 54 11.46 -18.36 30.37
CA ILE A 54 12.09 -19.20 29.35
C ILE A 54 11.14 -19.38 28.15
N THR A 55 9.85 -19.56 28.37
CA THR A 55 8.86 -19.67 27.28
C THR A 55 8.79 -18.39 26.45
N MET A 56 8.77 -17.23 27.11
CA MET A 56 8.80 -15.93 26.44
C MET A 56 10.10 -15.73 25.65
N LEU A 57 11.24 -16.10 26.24
CA LEU A 57 12.55 -16.01 25.58
C LEU A 57 12.61 -16.92 24.35
N CYS A 58 12.12 -18.17 24.46
CA CYS A 58 12.01 -19.08 23.32
C CYS A 58 11.13 -18.52 22.21
N LEU A 59 9.98 -17.91 22.52
CA LEU A 59 9.10 -17.30 21.53
C LEU A 59 9.77 -16.12 20.82
N ILE A 60 10.49 -15.28 21.58
CA ILE A 60 11.28 -14.17 21.02
C ILE A 60 12.39 -14.71 20.11
N CYS A 61 13.13 -15.74 20.52
CA CYS A 61 14.16 -16.37 19.69
C CYS A 61 13.59 -16.97 18.40
N LEU A 62 12.43 -17.63 18.46
CA LEU A 62 11.72 -18.15 17.28
C LEU A 62 11.30 -17.02 16.34
N TYR A 63 10.76 -15.93 16.90
CA TYR A 63 10.38 -14.75 16.12
C TYR A 63 11.59 -14.13 15.39
N ILE A 64 12.68 -13.89 16.11
CA ILE A 64 13.92 -13.33 15.53
C ILE A 64 14.48 -14.25 14.43
N SER A 65 14.49 -15.55 14.68
CA SER A 65 14.95 -16.55 13.72
C SER A 65 14.09 -16.54 12.45
N ASN A 66 12.77 -16.47 12.58
CA ASN A 66 11.86 -16.38 11.43
C ASN A 66 12.08 -15.10 10.61
N VAL A 67 12.25 -13.95 11.28
CA VAL A 67 12.55 -12.67 10.61
C VAL A 67 13.84 -12.79 9.81
N TYR A 68 14.89 -13.35 10.39
CA TYR A 68 16.19 -13.48 9.72
C TYR A 68 16.12 -14.44 8.53
N ILE A 69 15.56 -15.64 8.72
CA ILE A 69 15.41 -16.65 7.66
C ILE A 69 14.52 -16.11 6.54
N GLY A 70 13.37 -15.51 6.88
CA GLY A 70 12.43 -14.94 5.92
C GLY A 70 13.06 -13.82 5.08
N LYS A 71 13.79 -12.90 5.73
CA LYS A 71 14.55 -11.84 5.05
C LYS A 71 15.59 -12.43 4.09
N GLN A 72 16.40 -13.37 4.56
CA GLN A 72 17.47 -13.97 3.74
C GLN A 72 16.91 -14.73 2.54
N LYS A 73 15.77 -15.41 2.70
CA LYS A 73 15.10 -16.13 1.62
C LYS A 73 14.59 -15.17 0.55
N ASN A 74 13.98 -14.06 0.96
CA ASN A 74 13.50 -13.01 0.05
C ASN A 74 14.67 -12.31 -0.67
N GLU A 75 15.75 -11.99 0.03
CA GLU A 75 16.95 -11.40 -0.58
C GLU A 75 17.61 -12.34 -1.60
N ARG A 76 17.63 -13.65 -1.32
CA ARG A 76 18.13 -14.65 -2.27
C ARG A 76 17.27 -14.75 -3.53
N LEU A 77 15.96 -14.66 -3.42
CA LEU A 77 15.05 -14.65 -4.56
C LEU A 77 15.22 -13.38 -5.39
N ALA A 78 15.29 -12.23 -4.73
CA ALA A 78 15.45 -10.94 -5.39
C ALA A 78 16.80 -10.81 -6.13
N THR A 79 17.89 -11.28 -5.52
CA THR A 79 19.21 -11.32 -6.17
C THR A 79 19.24 -12.27 -7.37
N GLY A 80 18.60 -13.45 -7.27
CA GLY A 80 18.46 -14.37 -8.39
C GLY A 80 17.65 -13.78 -9.55
N TRP A 81 16.52 -13.15 -9.25
CA TRP A 81 15.70 -12.44 -10.23
C TRP A 81 16.48 -11.31 -10.92
N LEU A 82 17.17 -10.47 -10.15
CA LEU A 82 17.99 -9.37 -10.67
C LEU A 82 19.12 -9.88 -11.57
N TYR A 83 19.81 -10.95 -11.19
CA TYR A 83 20.88 -11.55 -11.98
C TYR A 83 20.42 -11.94 -13.38
N LEU A 84 19.17 -12.41 -13.50
CA LEU A 84 18.55 -12.79 -14.77
C LEU A 84 18.01 -11.58 -15.54
N LEU A 85 17.43 -10.60 -14.85
CA LEU A 85 16.81 -9.43 -15.48
C LEU A 85 17.82 -8.38 -15.95
N LYS A 86 18.91 -8.18 -15.19
CA LYS A 86 19.94 -7.17 -15.48
C LYS A 86 20.50 -7.24 -16.91
N PRO A 87 20.97 -8.39 -17.44
CA PRO A 87 21.49 -8.45 -18.80
C PRO A 87 20.43 -8.10 -19.85
N LEU A 88 19.19 -8.56 -19.69
CA LEU A 88 18.09 -8.28 -20.62
C LEU A 88 17.78 -6.79 -20.71
N PHE A 89 17.88 -6.08 -19.58
CA PHE A 89 17.68 -4.64 -19.54
C PHE A 89 18.88 -3.89 -20.12
N GLN A 90 20.11 -4.33 -19.82
CA GLN A 90 21.33 -3.73 -20.37
C GLN A 90 21.42 -3.85 -21.91
N GLU A 91 20.85 -4.91 -22.49
CA GLU A 91 20.75 -5.04 -23.96
C GLU A 91 19.72 -4.11 -24.59
N ASN A 92 18.66 -3.74 -23.87
CA ASN A 92 17.53 -2.98 -24.40
C ASN A 92 17.52 -1.49 -24.03
N PHE A 93 18.26 -1.09 -23.00
CA PHE A 93 18.24 0.23 -22.38
C PHE A 93 19.68 0.73 -22.15
N SER A 94 19.92 2.02 -22.35
CA SER A 94 21.24 2.62 -22.17
C SER A 94 21.60 2.87 -20.70
N MET A 95 20.60 3.06 -19.84
CA MET A 95 20.76 3.30 -18.41
C MET A 95 20.00 2.24 -17.62
N THR A 96 20.67 1.59 -16.66
CA THR A 96 20.07 0.53 -15.84
C THR A 96 20.39 0.72 -14.36
N GLY A 97 19.36 0.56 -13.53
CA GLY A 97 19.31 0.64 -12.06
C GLY A 97 19.33 2.06 -11.49
N VAL A 98 19.40 2.15 -10.16
CA VAL A 98 19.37 3.41 -9.40
C VAL A 98 20.81 3.79 -9.03
N ALA A 99 21.58 4.34 -9.96
CA ALA A 99 22.91 4.87 -9.65
C ALA A 99 23.16 6.21 -10.36
N GLU A 100 23.90 7.09 -9.69
CA GLU A 100 24.41 8.37 -10.23
C GLU A 100 25.45 8.18 -11.36
N LYS A 101 25.84 6.93 -11.66
CA LYS A 101 26.81 6.56 -12.70
C LYS A 101 26.25 5.46 -13.60
N GLU A 102 26.57 5.55 -14.89
CA GLU A 102 26.12 4.61 -15.94
C GLU A 102 26.63 3.18 -15.68
N GLY A 103 25.73 2.19 -15.76
CA GLY A 103 26.06 0.76 -15.92
C GLY A 103 26.07 -0.11 -14.65
N ASP A 104 26.13 0.47 -13.45
CA ASP A 104 26.17 -0.30 -12.19
C ASP A 104 25.03 0.04 -11.22
N GLY A 105 23.84 0.24 -11.77
CA GLY A 105 22.68 0.52 -10.95
C GLY A 105 22.28 -0.68 -10.10
N GLU A 106 22.27 -0.48 -8.79
CA GLU A 106 21.77 -1.45 -7.82
C GLU A 106 20.23 -1.53 -7.88
N MET A 107 19.70 -2.66 -7.39
CA MET A 107 18.26 -2.84 -7.16
C MET A 107 17.84 -2.12 -5.88
N LEU A 108 16.77 -1.36 -5.97
CA LEU A 108 16.21 -0.65 -4.83
C LEU A 108 15.40 -1.61 -3.95
N LYS A 109 15.78 -1.72 -2.68
CA LYS A 109 15.01 -2.44 -1.67
C LYS A 109 14.09 -1.47 -0.93
N GLU A 110 12.83 -1.39 -1.33
CA GLU A 110 11.83 -0.54 -0.68
C GLU A 110 11.33 -1.14 0.64
N ALA A 111 11.16 -2.47 0.67
CA ALA A 111 10.81 -3.22 1.87
C ALA A 111 11.48 -4.59 1.89
N ASN A 112 11.42 -5.33 3.01
CA ASN A 112 11.96 -6.71 3.10
C ASN A 112 11.25 -7.73 2.17
N HIS A 113 10.24 -7.29 1.43
CA HIS A 113 9.44 -8.09 0.53
C HIS A 113 9.16 -7.38 -0.80
N VAL A 114 9.65 -6.15 -1.01
CA VAL A 114 9.42 -5.37 -2.23
C VAL A 114 10.76 -4.89 -2.75
N PHE A 115 11.09 -5.32 -3.96
CA PHE A 115 12.35 -5.02 -4.62
C PHE A 115 12.06 -4.40 -5.99
N LYS A 116 12.76 -3.33 -6.34
CA LYS A 116 12.51 -2.54 -7.54
C LYS A 116 13.79 -2.42 -8.37
N TYR A 117 13.66 -2.61 -9.67
CA TYR A 117 14.74 -2.42 -10.62
C TYR A 117 14.26 -1.56 -11.79
N TYR A 118 15.03 -0.51 -12.06
CA TYR A 118 14.69 0.52 -13.04
C TYR A 118 15.60 0.41 -14.25
N ALA A 119 15.09 0.69 -15.45
CA ALA A 119 15.94 0.95 -16.63
C ALA A 119 15.31 2.03 -17.52
N SER A 120 16.14 2.81 -18.22
CA SER A 120 15.73 3.91 -19.08
C SER A 120 16.70 4.13 -20.24
N GLY A 121 16.35 5.05 -21.15
CA GLY A 121 17.19 5.40 -22.30
C GLY A 121 16.80 4.71 -23.61
N ARG A 122 15.62 4.08 -23.65
CA ARG A 122 15.01 3.61 -24.91
C ARG A 122 14.07 4.69 -25.44
N TYR A 123 14.13 5.02 -26.73
CA TYR A 123 13.45 6.19 -27.32
C TYR A 123 11.93 6.24 -27.08
N ASN A 124 11.26 5.09 -27.09
CA ASN A 124 9.81 4.97 -27.04
C ASN A 124 9.25 4.71 -25.63
N MET A 125 10.11 4.57 -24.61
CA MET A 125 9.70 4.31 -23.23
C MET A 125 10.38 5.32 -22.31
N GLY A 126 9.65 5.87 -21.36
CA GLY A 126 10.27 6.76 -20.37
C GLY A 126 11.20 5.98 -19.46
N TYR A 127 10.68 4.86 -18.97
CA TYR A 127 11.43 3.87 -18.22
C TYR A 127 10.71 2.54 -18.23
N ILE A 128 11.37 1.51 -17.72
CA ILE A 128 10.74 0.28 -17.26
C ILE A 128 11.07 0.11 -15.77
N LEU A 129 10.03 -0.03 -14.95
CA LEU A 129 10.17 -0.32 -13.53
C LEU A 129 9.67 -1.73 -13.29
N GLY A 130 10.60 -2.66 -13.10
CA GLY A 130 10.30 -4.01 -12.62
C GLY A 130 10.20 -4.00 -11.10
N THR A 131 9.07 -4.47 -10.56
CA THR A 131 8.86 -4.64 -9.12
C THR A 131 8.64 -6.11 -8.81
N LEU A 132 9.48 -6.69 -7.95
CA LEU A 132 9.31 -8.02 -7.39
C LEU A 132 8.69 -7.89 -6.00
N GLU A 133 7.43 -8.28 -5.89
CA GLU A 133 6.67 -8.34 -4.64
C GLU A 133 6.64 -9.80 -4.14
N LEU A 134 7.35 -10.05 -3.05
CA LEU A 134 7.43 -11.33 -2.40
C LEU A 134 6.43 -11.40 -1.23
N LEU A 135 6.06 -12.61 -0.84
CA LEU A 135 5.34 -12.84 0.40
C LEU A 135 6.17 -12.33 1.60
N LYS A 136 5.49 -11.80 2.60
CA LYS A 136 6.09 -11.29 3.86
C LYS A 136 6.52 -12.45 4.77
N ARG A 137 7.49 -13.26 4.33
CA ARG A 137 8.02 -14.43 5.05
C ARG A 137 8.70 -14.05 6.37
N GLN A 138 9.19 -12.83 6.47
CA GLN A 138 9.76 -12.28 7.69
C GLN A 138 8.73 -12.03 8.80
N ASP A 139 7.44 -11.90 8.43
CA ASP A 139 6.38 -11.63 9.39
C ASP A 139 5.80 -12.96 9.89
N LEU A 140 6.05 -13.27 11.17
CA LEU A 140 5.58 -14.49 11.79
C LEU A 140 4.05 -14.55 11.87
N PHE A 141 3.38 -13.41 12.09
CA PHE A 141 1.92 -13.38 12.14
C PHE A 141 1.35 -13.69 10.76
N ASN A 142 1.88 -13.05 9.73
CA ASN A 142 1.49 -13.33 8.35
C ASN A 142 1.77 -14.79 7.96
N THR A 143 2.91 -15.34 8.38
CA THR A 143 3.30 -16.71 8.06
C THR A 143 2.43 -17.76 8.78
N LEU A 144 2.08 -17.54 10.04
CA LEU A 144 1.30 -18.51 10.84
C LEU A 144 -0.21 -18.41 10.64
N PHE A 145 -0.75 -17.19 10.52
CA PHE A 145 -2.20 -16.96 10.57
C PHE A 145 -2.81 -16.57 9.22
N ILE A 146 -2.03 -16.02 8.28
CA ILE A 146 -2.58 -15.50 7.01
C ILE A 146 -2.18 -16.41 5.85
N SER A 147 -0.90 -16.77 5.74
CA SER A 147 -0.36 -17.57 4.64
C SER A 147 -1.01 -18.95 4.46
N PRO A 148 -1.49 -19.66 5.49
CA PRO A 148 -2.20 -20.93 5.29
C PRO A 148 -3.60 -20.76 4.69
N PHE A 149 -4.21 -19.58 4.87
CA PHE A 149 -5.58 -19.28 4.44
C PHE A 149 -5.62 -18.46 3.15
N SER A 150 -4.56 -17.70 2.86
CA SER A 150 -4.44 -16.89 1.65
C SER A 150 -3.68 -17.66 0.55
N LYS A 151 -4.20 -17.61 -0.69
CA LYS A 151 -3.53 -18.16 -1.89
C LYS A 151 -2.60 -17.13 -2.54
N GLU A 152 -2.02 -16.23 -1.76
CA GLU A 152 -1.07 -15.26 -2.27
C GLU A 152 0.19 -15.96 -2.77
N GLN A 153 0.72 -15.44 -3.87
CA GLN A 153 1.94 -15.92 -4.51
C GLN A 153 2.87 -14.73 -4.68
N ASP A 154 4.16 -14.99 -4.81
CA ASP A 154 5.12 -13.97 -5.20
C ASP A 154 4.71 -13.41 -6.58
N LYS A 155 4.91 -12.12 -6.82
CA LYS A 155 4.50 -11.42 -8.05
C LYS A 155 5.63 -10.59 -8.62
N VAL A 156 5.66 -10.47 -9.94
CA VAL A 156 6.49 -9.51 -10.68
C VAL A 156 5.57 -8.61 -11.46
N SER A 157 5.74 -7.30 -11.28
CA SER A 157 5.01 -6.29 -12.05
C SER A 157 5.98 -5.41 -12.83
N TYR A 158 5.50 -4.91 -13.97
CA TYR A 158 6.22 -3.91 -14.76
C TYR A 158 5.34 -2.70 -15.01
N GLU A 159 5.91 -1.52 -14.78
CA GLU A 159 5.30 -0.23 -15.12
C GLU A 159 6.14 0.46 -16.20
N ILE A 160 5.51 0.79 -17.33
CA ILE A 160 6.16 1.36 -18.50
C ILE A 160 5.34 2.55 -19.02
N PRO A 161 5.80 3.80 -18.85
CA PRO A 161 5.29 4.94 -19.58
C PRO A 161 5.77 4.90 -21.04
N ILE A 162 4.84 4.93 -21.99
CA ILE A 162 5.09 4.76 -23.42
C ILE A 162 4.90 6.09 -24.15
N LYS A 163 5.88 6.43 -25.00
CA LYS A 163 5.86 7.61 -25.86
C LYS A 163 5.17 7.25 -27.16
N GLN A 164 4.31 8.14 -27.64
CA GLN A 164 3.72 8.04 -28.97
C GLN A 164 3.74 9.43 -29.62
N GLU A 165 4.30 9.52 -30.83
CA GLU A 165 4.42 10.79 -31.54
C GLU A 165 3.05 11.36 -31.93
N ASN A 166 2.16 10.49 -32.40
CA ASN A 166 0.76 10.80 -32.65
C ASN A 166 -0.09 9.97 -31.69
N PRO A 167 -0.51 10.53 -30.53
CA PRO A 167 -1.27 9.80 -29.54
C PRO A 167 -2.53 9.21 -30.17
N ASN A 168 -2.61 7.88 -30.16
CA ASN A 168 -3.79 7.16 -30.57
C ASN A 168 -4.53 6.69 -29.33
N PRO A 169 -5.86 6.83 -29.31
CA PRO A 169 -6.65 6.35 -28.21
C PRO A 169 -6.47 4.83 -28.07
N ILE A 170 -6.11 4.37 -26.87
CA ILE A 170 -5.95 2.94 -26.58
C ILE A 170 -6.40 2.59 -25.17
N ALA A 171 -7.21 1.53 -25.06
CA ALA A 171 -7.50 0.86 -23.81
C ALA A 171 -7.63 -0.65 -24.07
N PHE A 172 -6.78 -1.44 -23.42
CA PHE A 172 -6.95 -2.89 -23.39
C PHE A 172 -6.47 -3.51 -22.08
N MET A 173 -7.00 -4.69 -21.79
CA MET A 173 -6.64 -5.53 -20.67
C MET A 173 -6.64 -7.00 -21.09
N LEU A 174 -5.49 -7.65 -21.02
CA LEU A 174 -5.37 -9.10 -21.00
C LEU A 174 -5.45 -9.56 -19.55
N CYS A 175 -6.36 -10.49 -19.25
CA CYS A 175 -6.48 -11.05 -17.91
C CYS A 175 -7.02 -12.47 -17.93
N ARG A 176 -6.95 -13.16 -16.79
CA ARG A 176 -7.60 -14.46 -16.64
C ARG A 176 -9.12 -14.32 -16.72
N THR A 177 -9.78 -15.25 -17.42
CA THR A 177 -11.24 -15.20 -17.66
C THR A 177 -12.05 -15.11 -16.36
N ASN A 178 -11.59 -15.76 -15.28
CA ASN A 178 -12.26 -15.70 -13.98
C ASN A 178 -12.11 -14.35 -13.25
N GLN A 179 -11.16 -13.49 -13.64
CA GLN A 179 -10.92 -12.17 -13.04
C GLN A 179 -11.63 -11.02 -13.76
N VAL A 180 -12.22 -11.26 -14.94
CA VAL A 180 -12.86 -10.22 -15.78
C VAL A 180 -13.87 -9.37 -15.01
N LYS A 181 -14.70 -10.00 -14.15
CA LYS A 181 -15.71 -9.29 -13.35
C LYS A 181 -15.07 -8.35 -12.32
N ASN A 182 -14.04 -8.82 -11.63
CA ASN A 182 -13.33 -8.04 -10.61
C ASN A 182 -12.59 -6.86 -11.26
N ILE A 183 -11.91 -7.11 -12.38
CA ILE A 183 -11.18 -6.07 -13.11
C ILE A 183 -12.12 -4.97 -13.62
N ARG A 184 -13.26 -5.33 -14.21
CA ARG A 184 -14.27 -4.34 -14.66
C ARG A 184 -14.89 -3.56 -13.48
N ALA A 185 -14.85 -4.08 -12.25
CA ALA A 185 -15.29 -3.33 -11.08
C ALA A 185 -14.25 -2.31 -10.61
N ASN A 186 -12.96 -2.63 -10.72
CA ASN A 186 -11.87 -1.79 -10.22
C ASN A 186 -11.35 -0.78 -11.25
N HIS A 187 -11.51 -1.05 -12.55
CA HIS A 187 -11.04 -0.20 -13.65
C HIS A 187 -12.21 0.36 -14.46
N ASN A 188 -12.59 1.61 -14.19
CA ASN A 188 -13.74 2.27 -14.84
C ASN A 188 -13.53 2.51 -16.35
N ASP A 189 -12.29 2.77 -16.76
CA ASP A 189 -11.91 2.91 -18.16
C ASP A 189 -12.10 1.60 -18.92
N ILE A 190 -11.60 0.48 -18.39
CA ILE A 190 -11.81 -0.85 -18.99
C ILE A 190 -13.29 -1.21 -19.02
N LYS A 191 -14.03 -0.93 -17.95
CA LYS A 191 -15.47 -1.19 -17.89
C LYS A 191 -16.25 -0.49 -19.00
N THR A 192 -15.89 0.78 -19.27
CA THR A 192 -16.64 1.68 -20.14
C THR A 192 -16.20 1.60 -21.59
N LEU A 193 -14.88 1.48 -21.84
CA LEU A 193 -14.29 1.60 -23.17
C LEU A 193 -14.02 0.26 -23.86
N THR A 194 -14.10 -0.87 -23.14
CA THR A 194 -13.63 -2.15 -23.71
C THR A 194 -14.71 -3.23 -23.76
N SER A 195 -14.62 -4.03 -24.82
CA SER A 195 -15.42 -5.24 -25.04
C SER A 195 -14.50 -6.45 -25.16
N ALA A 196 -15.04 -7.65 -24.98
CA ALA A 196 -14.25 -8.87 -25.15
C ALA A 196 -13.99 -9.12 -26.64
N ILE A 197 -12.73 -9.27 -27.02
CA ILE A 197 -12.31 -9.53 -28.40
C ILE A 197 -11.57 -10.85 -28.45
N ASP A 198 -11.92 -11.68 -29.43
CA ASP A 198 -11.20 -12.92 -29.70
C ASP A 198 -10.07 -12.66 -30.70
N VAL A 199 -8.85 -12.98 -30.29
CA VAL A 199 -7.63 -12.89 -31.10
C VAL A 199 -6.87 -14.23 -31.12
N GLY A 200 -7.53 -15.33 -30.74
CA GLY A 200 -6.90 -16.65 -30.69
C GLY A 200 -5.99 -16.85 -29.47
N LEU A 201 -6.38 -16.32 -28.31
CA LEU A 201 -5.62 -16.51 -27.07
C LEU A 201 -5.77 -17.92 -26.49
N PRO A 202 -4.76 -18.41 -25.74
CA PRO A 202 -4.86 -19.68 -25.04
C PRO A 202 -6.02 -19.71 -24.03
N SER A 203 -6.56 -20.91 -23.80
CA SER A 203 -7.72 -21.13 -22.94
C SER A 203 -7.50 -20.59 -21.52
N GLY A 204 -8.50 -19.87 -20.99
CA GLY A 204 -8.46 -19.28 -19.65
C GLY A 204 -8.01 -17.82 -19.60
N TYR A 205 -7.68 -17.24 -20.74
CA TYR A 205 -7.44 -15.80 -20.88
C TYR A 205 -8.55 -15.11 -21.66
N THR A 206 -8.75 -13.83 -21.38
CA THR A 206 -9.69 -12.98 -22.08
C THR A 206 -9.03 -11.63 -22.34
N LEU A 207 -9.09 -11.19 -23.60
CA LEU A 207 -8.70 -9.85 -23.99
C LEU A 207 -9.93 -8.95 -23.99
N LEU A 208 -9.86 -7.91 -23.18
CA LEU A 208 -10.77 -6.78 -23.26
C LEU A 208 -10.08 -5.68 -24.03
N ALA A 209 -10.63 -5.24 -25.15
CA ALA A 209 -10.06 -4.17 -25.94
C ALA A 209 -11.17 -3.27 -26.49
N GLU A 210 -10.82 -2.02 -26.75
CA GLU A 210 -11.71 -1.04 -27.36
C GLU A 210 -11.90 -1.29 -28.86
N SER A 211 -10.83 -1.69 -29.56
CA SER A 211 -10.83 -1.87 -31.00
C SER A 211 -10.22 -3.21 -31.40
N SER A 212 -10.90 -3.94 -32.29
CA SER A 212 -10.36 -5.14 -32.93
C SER A 212 -9.11 -4.82 -33.75
N GLU A 213 -9.04 -3.66 -34.39
CA GLU A 213 -7.87 -3.22 -35.17
C GLU A 213 -6.63 -3.09 -34.26
N ALA A 214 -6.80 -2.50 -33.08
CA ALA A 214 -5.72 -2.40 -32.09
C ALA A 214 -5.36 -3.78 -31.53
N ALA A 215 -6.36 -4.61 -31.22
CA ALA A 215 -6.18 -5.94 -30.66
C ALA A 215 -5.38 -6.85 -31.61
N GLU A 216 -5.76 -6.94 -32.89
CA GLU A 216 -5.08 -7.77 -33.88
C GLU A 216 -3.63 -7.32 -34.15
N PHE A 217 -3.39 -6.00 -34.14
CA PHE A 217 -2.04 -5.46 -34.32
C PHE A 217 -1.11 -5.78 -33.13
N LEU A 218 -1.62 -5.61 -31.90
CA LEU A 218 -0.83 -5.81 -30.68
C LEU A 218 -0.65 -7.29 -30.34
N PHE A 219 -1.69 -8.11 -30.54
CA PHE A 219 -1.69 -9.54 -30.25
C PHE A 219 -1.42 -10.35 -31.51
N ASN A 220 -0.32 -10.01 -32.18
CA ASN A 220 0.16 -10.78 -33.34
C ASN A 220 0.68 -12.18 -32.91
N THR A 221 1.01 -13.02 -33.89
CA THR A 221 1.47 -14.40 -33.65
C THR A 221 2.67 -14.49 -32.71
N ASN A 222 3.58 -13.52 -32.71
CA ASN A 222 4.73 -13.53 -31.81
C ASN A 222 4.30 -13.30 -30.35
N VAL A 223 3.44 -12.30 -30.12
CA VAL A 223 2.92 -11.99 -28.79
C VAL A 223 2.07 -13.14 -28.24
N ILE A 224 1.24 -13.77 -29.07
CA ILE A 224 0.45 -14.94 -28.66
C ILE A 224 1.37 -16.10 -28.22
N ARG A 225 2.45 -16.38 -28.96
CA ARG A 225 3.43 -17.41 -28.55
C ARG A 225 4.09 -17.09 -27.21
N LEU A 226 4.46 -15.83 -26.98
CA LEU A 226 5.01 -15.40 -25.68
C LEU A 226 3.97 -15.59 -24.54
N ILE A 227 2.71 -15.28 -24.80
CA ILE A 227 1.61 -15.49 -23.85
C ILE A 227 1.42 -16.99 -23.56
N GLU A 228 1.48 -17.85 -24.58
CA GLU A 228 1.39 -19.31 -24.42
C GLU A 228 2.54 -19.86 -23.55
N SER A 229 3.77 -19.39 -23.78
CA SER A 229 4.93 -19.78 -22.95
C SER A 229 4.84 -19.29 -21.50
N LEU A 230 4.08 -18.22 -21.23
CA LEU A 230 3.81 -17.71 -19.88
C LEU A 230 2.49 -18.22 -19.30
N SER A 231 1.91 -19.28 -19.88
CA SER A 231 0.60 -19.79 -19.49
C SER A 231 0.48 -20.02 -17.98
N ASN A 232 -0.62 -19.56 -17.41
CA ASN A 232 -0.93 -19.55 -15.98
C ASN A 232 -0.09 -18.58 -15.12
N SER A 233 0.97 -17.96 -15.63
CA SER A 233 1.72 -16.97 -14.86
C SER A 233 1.16 -15.57 -15.03
N ILE A 234 0.56 -15.24 -16.18
CA ILE A 234 -0.02 -13.91 -16.40
C ILE A 234 -1.25 -13.71 -15.49
N GLU A 235 -1.21 -12.65 -14.68
CA GLU A 235 -2.36 -12.19 -13.87
C GLU A 235 -3.12 -11.11 -14.65
N MET A 236 -2.39 -10.09 -15.11
CA MET A 236 -2.94 -9.00 -15.92
C MET A 236 -1.87 -8.32 -16.78
N VAL A 237 -2.26 -7.85 -17.95
CA VAL A 237 -1.51 -6.87 -18.75
C VAL A 237 -2.49 -5.80 -19.20
N TYR A 238 -2.25 -4.57 -18.76
CA TYR A 238 -3.12 -3.43 -18.89
C TYR A 238 -2.40 -2.33 -19.64
N VAL A 239 -3.04 -1.78 -20.66
CA VAL A 239 -2.55 -0.60 -21.37
C VAL A 239 -3.68 0.40 -21.51
N THR A 240 -3.42 1.65 -21.15
CA THR A 240 -4.41 2.72 -21.19
C THR A 240 -3.77 4.04 -21.53
N ASP A 241 -4.55 4.91 -22.19
CA ASP A 241 -4.27 6.33 -22.35
C ASP A 241 -5.03 7.22 -21.34
N GLN A 242 -5.81 6.61 -20.43
CA GLN A 242 -6.62 7.33 -19.44
C GLN A 242 -5.89 7.60 -18.13
N VAL A 243 -4.83 6.84 -17.86
CA VAL A 243 -4.00 6.97 -16.65
C VAL A 243 -2.57 7.12 -17.10
N ASN A 244 -1.95 8.27 -16.81
CA ASN A 244 -0.59 8.58 -17.24
C ASN A 244 0.32 8.62 -16.02
N LEU A 245 1.35 7.76 -15.99
CA LEU A 245 2.38 7.76 -14.95
C LEU A 245 3.23 9.04 -15.00
N ILE A 246 3.51 9.53 -16.20
CA ILE A 246 4.26 10.77 -16.46
C ILE A 246 3.49 11.58 -17.50
N GLN A 247 3.36 12.89 -17.28
CA GLN A 247 2.61 13.78 -18.21
C GLN A 247 3.15 13.78 -19.65
N SER A 248 4.45 13.60 -19.84
CA SER A 248 5.09 13.53 -21.17
C SER A 248 4.85 12.22 -21.93
N TYR A 249 4.32 11.19 -21.27
CA TYR A 249 4.09 9.87 -21.84
C TYR A 249 2.58 9.58 -21.84
N PRO A 250 1.92 9.65 -23.02
CA PRO A 250 0.46 9.62 -23.11
C PRO A 250 -0.16 8.25 -22.83
N ILE A 251 0.66 7.19 -22.76
CA ILE A 251 0.19 5.82 -22.57
C ILE A 251 0.94 5.18 -21.42
N THR A 252 0.24 4.41 -20.61
CA THR A 252 0.80 3.59 -19.55
C THR A 252 0.57 2.12 -19.84
N LEU A 253 1.61 1.30 -19.71
CA LEU A 253 1.52 -0.15 -19.63
C LEU A 253 1.83 -0.60 -18.21
N VAL A 254 0.93 -1.38 -17.62
CA VAL A 254 1.13 -2.08 -16.34
C VAL A 254 0.91 -3.57 -16.57
N SER A 255 1.80 -4.40 -16.06
CA SER A 255 1.62 -5.86 -16.09
C SER A 255 1.90 -6.47 -14.72
N SER A 256 1.26 -7.59 -14.44
CA SER A 256 1.48 -8.41 -13.25
C SER A 256 1.54 -9.88 -13.65
N PHE A 257 2.58 -10.56 -13.17
CA PHE A 257 2.83 -11.98 -13.37
C PHE A 257 3.03 -12.64 -12.01
N VAL A 258 2.47 -13.84 -11.85
CA VAL A 258 2.78 -14.73 -10.74
C VAL A 258 4.20 -15.25 -10.92
N TYR A 259 5.05 -14.99 -9.94
CA TYR A 259 6.43 -15.45 -9.92
C TYR A 259 6.49 -16.95 -9.59
N PRO A 260 7.21 -17.77 -10.39
CA PRO A 260 7.35 -19.21 -10.12
C PRO A 260 7.99 -19.48 -8.76
N LYS A 261 7.51 -20.53 -8.07
CA LYS A 261 7.93 -20.87 -6.69
C LYS A 261 9.42 -21.15 -6.55
N ASP A 262 10.07 -21.64 -7.61
CA ASP A 262 11.49 -22.00 -7.60
C ASP A 262 12.41 -20.79 -7.78
N GLY A 263 11.86 -19.66 -8.22
CA GLY A 263 12.50 -18.35 -8.26
C GLY A 263 13.80 -18.26 -9.07
N LYS A 264 14.02 -19.22 -9.96
CA LYS A 264 15.20 -19.33 -10.84
C LYS A 264 14.82 -19.71 -12.26
N ASP A 265 13.56 -19.52 -12.62
CA ASP A 265 13.09 -19.85 -13.95
C ASP A 265 13.58 -18.76 -14.92
N VAL A 266 14.71 -19.06 -15.56
CA VAL A 266 15.38 -18.18 -16.53
C VAL A 266 14.46 -17.88 -17.70
N ASP A 267 13.79 -18.91 -18.21
CA ASP A 267 12.90 -18.81 -19.35
C ASP A 267 11.70 -17.93 -19.00
N PHE A 268 11.14 -18.06 -17.80
CA PHE A 268 10.09 -17.17 -17.32
C PHE A 268 10.55 -15.71 -17.27
N VAL A 269 11.71 -15.41 -16.64
CA VAL A 269 12.20 -14.03 -16.48
C VAL A 269 12.51 -13.39 -17.84
N ALA A 270 13.11 -14.16 -18.76
CA ALA A 270 13.39 -13.70 -20.11
C ALA A 270 12.10 -13.43 -20.89
N THR A 271 11.17 -14.39 -20.87
CA THR A 271 9.93 -14.31 -21.65
C THR A 271 9.00 -13.20 -21.15
N GLN A 272 8.88 -12.99 -19.83
CA GLN A 272 8.06 -11.89 -19.30
C GLN A 272 8.63 -10.51 -19.71
N ALA A 273 9.96 -10.34 -19.62
CA ALA A 273 10.62 -9.09 -19.99
C ALA A 273 10.47 -8.84 -21.49
N GLN A 274 10.67 -9.87 -22.30
CA GLN A 274 10.47 -9.81 -23.75
C GLN A 274 9.03 -9.44 -24.10
N LEU A 275 8.03 -10.02 -23.44
CA LEU A 275 6.62 -9.73 -23.68
C LEU A 275 6.30 -8.27 -23.42
N VAL A 276 6.67 -7.72 -22.25
CA VAL A 276 6.32 -6.34 -21.88
C VAL A 276 7.05 -5.31 -22.74
N ILE A 277 8.32 -5.57 -23.09
CA ILE A 277 9.10 -4.71 -24.00
C ILE A 277 8.50 -4.74 -25.41
N THR A 278 8.16 -5.93 -25.91
CA THR A 278 7.54 -6.09 -27.24
C THR A 278 6.19 -5.39 -27.30
N LEU A 279 5.34 -5.53 -26.27
CA LEU A 279 4.05 -4.85 -26.20
C LEU A 279 4.21 -3.33 -26.14
N ALA A 280 5.17 -2.82 -25.37
CA ALA A 280 5.46 -1.38 -25.32
C ALA A 280 5.93 -0.85 -26.68
N ASP A 281 6.79 -1.59 -27.39
CA ASP A 281 7.26 -1.26 -28.73
C ASP A 281 6.15 -1.26 -29.78
N LEU A 282 5.25 -2.24 -29.74
CA LEU A 282 4.09 -2.28 -30.63
C LEU A 282 3.13 -1.14 -30.30
N THR A 283 2.85 -0.91 -29.02
CA THR A 283 1.96 0.17 -28.57
C THR A 283 2.46 1.54 -29.02
N SER A 284 3.77 1.82 -28.95
CA SER A 284 4.32 3.09 -29.43
C SER A 284 4.21 3.28 -30.95
N LYS A 285 4.10 2.17 -31.71
CA LYS A 285 3.96 2.15 -33.17
C LYS A 285 2.51 2.01 -33.64
N LEU A 286 1.56 1.85 -32.72
CA LEU A 286 0.15 1.65 -33.08
C LEU A 286 -0.35 2.85 -33.88
N ALA A 287 -0.90 2.57 -35.06
CA ALA A 287 -1.58 3.53 -35.91
C ALA A 287 -3.00 3.01 -36.18
N LEU A 288 -4.00 3.79 -35.81
CA LEU A 288 -5.40 3.43 -36.02
C LEU A 288 -5.94 4.11 -37.29
N SER A 289 -6.85 3.43 -37.97
CA SER A 289 -7.64 4.02 -39.04
C SER A 289 -8.43 5.23 -38.52
N GLY A 290 -8.60 6.25 -39.37
CA GLY A 290 -9.27 7.50 -38.96
C GLY A 290 -10.69 7.29 -38.43
N LYS A 291 -11.41 6.28 -38.95
CA LYS A 291 -12.75 5.92 -38.48
C LYS A 291 -12.72 5.35 -37.06
N VAL A 292 -11.81 4.42 -36.78
CA VAL A 292 -11.67 3.79 -35.46
C VAL A 292 -11.18 4.82 -34.44
N LYS A 293 -10.19 5.64 -34.80
CA LYS A 293 -9.71 6.74 -33.96
C LYS A 293 -10.83 7.71 -33.58
N ALA A 294 -11.62 8.17 -34.54
CA ALA A 294 -12.72 9.11 -34.26
C ALA A 294 -13.82 8.50 -33.37
N ALA A 295 -14.12 7.21 -33.54
CA ALA A 295 -15.06 6.51 -32.66
C ALA A 295 -14.53 6.43 -31.22
N ALA A 296 -13.26 6.05 -31.07
CA ALA A 296 -12.57 5.93 -29.79
C ALA A 296 -12.46 7.27 -29.04
N GLU A 297 -12.21 8.36 -29.76
CA GLU A 297 -12.21 9.73 -29.20
C GLU A 297 -13.62 10.15 -28.74
N LYS A 298 -14.67 9.78 -29.49
CA LYS A 298 -16.06 10.08 -29.13
C LYS A 298 -16.49 9.35 -27.86
N GLU A 299 -16.08 8.09 -27.69
CA GLU A 299 -16.35 7.32 -26.47
C GLU A 299 -15.64 7.93 -25.27
N ARG A 300 -14.37 8.32 -25.40
CA ARG A 300 -13.64 9.07 -24.36
C ARG A 300 -14.30 10.39 -24.02
N ALA A 301 -14.75 11.16 -25.00
CA ALA A 301 -15.44 12.41 -24.77
C ALA A 301 -16.76 12.21 -24.01
N THR A 302 -17.45 11.09 -24.24
CA THR A 302 -18.69 10.73 -23.53
C THR A 302 -18.38 10.34 -22.08
N MET A 303 -17.41 9.44 -21.89
CA MET A 303 -16.94 9.00 -20.57
C MET A 303 -16.42 10.19 -19.73
N ASN A 304 -15.67 11.12 -20.32
CA ASN A 304 -15.19 12.32 -19.64
C ASN A 304 -16.33 13.29 -19.27
N LYS A 305 -17.36 13.42 -20.10
CA LYS A 305 -18.56 14.22 -19.76
C LYS A 305 -19.30 13.63 -18.56
N GLU A 306 -19.43 12.31 -18.50
CA GLU A 306 -20.05 11.60 -17.38
C GLU A 306 -19.24 11.78 -16.10
N LYS A 307 -17.91 11.62 -16.15
CA LYS A 307 -17.01 11.91 -15.02
C LYS A 307 -17.17 13.32 -14.50
N VAL A 308 -17.17 14.32 -15.39
CA VAL A 308 -17.34 15.74 -14.99
C VAL A 308 -18.71 15.97 -14.35
N LYS A 309 -19.76 15.35 -14.90
CA LYS A 309 -21.11 15.43 -14.32
C LYS A 309 -21.17 14.84 -12.92
N GLU A 310 -20.59 13.66 -12.72
CA GLU A 310 -20.53 12.99 -11.42
C GLU A 310 -19.74 13.82 -10.40
N ILE A 311 -18.57 14.35 -10.77
CA ILE A 311 -17.77 15.23 -9.90
C ILE A 311 -18.56 16.49 -9.51
N ASN A 312 -19.28 17.09 -10.46
CA ASN A 312 -20.09 18.28 -10.17
C ASN A 312 -21.26 17.96 -9.24
N GLN A 313 -21.91 16.81 -9.40
CA GLN A 313 -22.96 16.33 -8.50
C GLN A 313 -22.43 16.09 -7.08
N GLN A 314 -21.30 15.38 -6.95
CA GLN A 314 -20.65 15.16 -5.66
C GLN A 314 -20.26 16.47 -4.96
N ARG A 315 -19.71 17.43 -5.71
CA ARG A 315 -19.37 18.76 -5.17
C ARG A 315 -20.60 19.53 -4.70
N GLU A 316 -21.73 19.41 -5.40
CA GLU A 316 -22.99 20.03 -5.00
C GLU A 316 -23.54 19.39 -3.73
N GLU A 317 -23.55 18.06 -3.65
CA GLU A 317 -23.95 17.30 -2.47
C GLU A 317 -23.09 17.63 -1.25
N GLU A 318 -21.76 17.65 -1.39
CA GLU A 318 -20.85 18.06 -0.32
C GLU A 318 -21.11 19.50 0.16
N ARG A 319 -21.40 20.41 -0.78
CA ARG A 319 -21.71 21.81 -0.46
C ARG A 319 -23.03 21.92 0.30
N LEU A 320 -24.04 21.13 -0.07
CA LEU A 320 -25.31 21.06 0.65
C LEU A 320 -25.13 20.45 2.04
N GLN A 321 -24.34 19.37 2.16
CA GLN A 321 -24.03 18.72 3.43
C GLN A 321 -23.29 19.68 4.38
N LYS A 322 -22.27 20.39 3.91
CA LYS A 322 -21.54 21.39 4.70
C LYS A 322 -22.46 22.51 5.20
N LYS A 323 -23.42 22.95 4.39
CA LYS A 323 -24.42 23.95 4.81
C LYS A 323 -25.37 23.40 5.88
N TYR A 324 -25.82 22.16 5.71
CA TYR A 324 -26.66 21.48 6.69
C TYR A 324 -25.95 21.33 8.04
N ASP A 325 -24.70 20.86 8.03
CA ASP A 325 -23.89 20.67 9.23
C ASP A 325 -23.55 21.99 9.93
N GLN A 326 -23.29 23.07 9.16
CA GLN A 326 -23.11 24.41 9.72
C GLN A 326 -24.36 24.90 10.42
N LYS A 327 -25.52 24.77 9.76
CA LYS A 327 -26.81 25.18 10.34
C LYS A 327 -27.10 24.43 11.64
N LYS A 328 -26.89 23.11 11.66
CA LYS A 328 -27.07 22.29 12.85
C LYS A 328 -26.15 22.72 14.01
N LYS A 329 -24.87 22.98 13.73
CA LYS A 329 -23.92 23.50 14.74
C LYS A 329 -24.31 24.88 15.26
N GLU A 330 -24.85 25.75 14.40
CA GLU A 330 -25.38 27.06 14.82
C GLU A 330 -26.61 26.89 15.70
N GLU A 331 -27.54 26.00 15.35
CA GLU A 331 -28.72 25.68 16.16
C GLU A 331 -28.35 25.12 17.54
N GLU A 332 -27.37 24.20 17.63
CA GLU A 332 -26.85 23.65 18.89
C GLU A 332 -26.19 24.75 19.76
N LYS A 333 -25.36 25.62 19.16
CA LYS A 333 -24.78 26.79 19.87
C LYS A 333 -25.86 27.75 20.36
N MET A 334 -26.90 27.96 19.56
CA MET A 334 -28.04 28.79 19.94
C MET A 334 -28.82 28.16 21.08
N GLN A 335 -29.05 26.85 21.08
CA GLN A 335 -29.74 26.17 22.18
C GLN A 335 -29.00 26.32 23.52
N GLY A 336 -27.66 26.28 23.53
CA GLY A 336 -26.82 26.48 24.71
C GLY A 336 -26.71 27.92 25.26
N LEU A 337 -27.29 28.93 24.59
CA LEU A 337 -27.24 30.33 25.04
C LEU A 337 -28.43 30.72 25.96
N SER A 338 -28.18 31.63 26.92
CA SER A 338 -29.20 32.19 27.84
C SER A 338 -30.27 33.02 27.10
N LYS A 339 -31.51 33.08 27.64
CA LYS A 339 -32.70 33.72 27.04
C LYS A 339 -32.47 35.15 26.53
N GLU A 340 -31.67 35.96 27.25
CA GLU A 340 -31.43 37.36 26.86
C GLU A 340 -30.49 37.49 25.64
N LYS A 341 -29.53 36.57 25.49
CA LYS A 341 -28.62 36.52 24.32
C LYS A 341 -29.34 36.04 23.06
N LYS A 342 -30.33 35.14 23.18
CA LYS A 342 -31.19 34.69 22.08
C LYS A 342 -31.98 35.86 21.47
N ARG A 343 -32.65 36.66 22.30
CA ARG A 343 -33.46 37.82 21.85
C ARG A 343 -32.63 38.88 21.11
N LYS A 344 -31.41 39.16 21.59
CA LYS A 344 -30.48 40.10 20.93
C LYS A 344 -29.99 39.58 19.57
N LEU A 345 -29.86 38.26 19.40
CA LEU A 345 -29.38 37.67 18.14
C LEU A 345 -30.50 37.64 17.08
N GLU A 346 -31.73 37.29 17.48
CA GLU A 346 -32.93 37.34 16.62
C GLU A 346 -33.22 38.76 16.11
N GLU A 347 -33.15 39.78 16.97
CA GLU A 347 -33.29 41.19 16.54
C GLU A 347 -32.21 41.61 15.53
N LYS A 348 -30.98 41.08 15.66
CA LYS A 348 -29.87 41.37 14.76
C LYS A 348 -30.04 40.67 13.41
N GLU A 349 -30.55 39.44 13.39
CA GLU A 349 -30.87 38.72 12.16
C GLU A 349 -32.06 39.34 11.42
N TYR A 350 -33.13 39.69 12.14
CA TYR A 350 -34.28 40.40 11.58
C TYR A 350 -33.86 41.71 10.90
N LYS A 351 -32.99 42.50 11.54
CA LYS A 351 -32.41 43.72 10.93
C LYS A 351 -31.54 43.41 9.70
N LYS A 352 -30.82 42.29 9.66
CA LYS A 352 -30.03 41.88 8.47
C LYS A 352 -30.92 41.43 7.31
N GLU A 353 -32.01 40.71 7.57
CA GLU A 353 -32.97 40.30 6.55
C GLU A 353 -33.68 41.49 5.92
N LEU A 354 -34.13 42.45 6.75
CA LEU A 354 -34.75 43.68 6.26
C LEU A 354 -33.79 44.46 5.36
N LYS A 355 -32.49 44.53 5.71
CA LYS A 355 -31.46 45.15 4.86
C LYS A 355 -31.26 44.40 3.54
N LYS A 356 -31.19 43.05 3.56
CA LYS A 356 -31.06 42.23 2.33
C LYS A 356 -32.28 42.36 1.41
N LYS A 357 -33.49 42.37 1.97
CA LYS A 357 -34.74 42.58 1.22
C LYS A 357 -34.81 43.99 0.62
N GLY A 358 -34.41 45.02 1.37
CA GLY A 358 -34.35 46.41 0.89
C GLY A 358 -33.31 46.66 -0.22
N LEU A 359 -32.17 45.95 -0.20
CA LEU A 359 -31.13 46.05 -1.23
C LEU A 359 -31.54 45.41 -2.57
N LYS A 360 -32.31 44.31 -2.55
CA LYS A 360 -32.82 43.65 -3.78
C LYS A 360 -33.82 44.52 -4.55
N PHE A 361 -34.60 45.35 -3.88
CA PHE A 361 -35.54 46.28 -4.53
C PHE A 361 -34.85 47.47 -5.22
N LYS A 362 -33.61 47.81 -4.85
CA LYS A 362 -32.87 48.93 -5.44
C LYS A 362 -32.15 48.61 -6.76
N MET A 363 -31.95 47.34 -7.10
CA MET A 363 -31.23 46.92 -8.32
C MET A 363 -32.14 46.68 -9.56
N VAL A 364 -33.45 46.95 -9.48
CA VAL A 364 -34.42 46.70 -10.58
C VAL A 364 -34.89 48.00 -11.27
N LYS A 365 -34.13 49.10 -11.17
CA LYS A 365 -34.36 50.29 -12.00
C LYS A 365 -33.04 50.74 -12.62
N GLY A 366 -32.96 50.61 -13.94
CA GLY A 366 -31.83 50.92 -14.80
C GLY A 366 -31.91 50.08 -16.04
#